data_AF-A0A2W4KPZ6-F1
#
_entry.id   AF-A0A2W4KPZ6-F1
#
_cell.length_a   1.000
_cell.length_b   1.000
_cell.length_c   1.000
_cell.angle_alpha   90.00
_cell.angle_beta   90.00
_cell.angle_gamma   90.00
#
_symmetry.space_group_name_H-M   'P 1'
#
loop_
_entity.id
_entity.type
_entity.pdbx_description
1 polymer ?
#
loop_
_entity_poly.entity_id
_entity_poly.type
_entity_poly.pdbx_seq_one_letter_code
_entity_poly.pdbx_strand_id
1 'polypeptide(L)'
;MRWLGWAMAGLAAVPVGFAAYFRLQGDADVRFDPGSLEILEAGRWTHGLRIRFRLPVTNHGRQKGMLYEILTRPEYVDRWMKDLRFAVSVFLPGVQETGYWAATLLKPGEILPLEFELLVTGAEETLERLLERPTLGLVTRHGVIGRSPLRWHLTEVRIPLAVVRDLLDRAVGGAQQLAGAGGTTGDHPERSAADPAGGPGRVVPAPGREGAVPAGPRRREGRPRILIASSPGGSAGGNGLEL
;
A
#
# COMPACT_ATOMS: atom_id res chain seq x y z
N MET A 1 -5.77 18.99 63.11
CA MET A 1 -4.98 18.43 62.00
C MET A 1 -5.76 17.53 61.02
N ARG A 2 -7.00 17.10 61.32
CA ARG A 2 -7.78 16.21 60.42
C ARG A 2 -8.18 16.84 59.08
N TRP A 3 -8.50 18.13 59.03
CA TRP A 3 -8.94 18.82 57.81
C TRP A 3 -7.89 18.89 56.69
N LEU A 4 -6.61 19.00 57.05
CA LEU A 4 -5.49 19.01 56.09
C LEU A 4 -5.31 17.66 55.37
N GLY A 5 -5.58 16.55 56.07
CA GLY A 5 -5.54 15.20 55.49
C GLY A 5 -6.64 14.95 54.45
N TRP A 6 -7.84 15.50 54.67
CA TRP A 6 -8.94 15.43 53.69
C TRP A 6 -8.69 16.32 52.47
N ALA A 7 -8.10 17.50 52.66
CA ALA A 7 -7.71 18.38 51.56
C ALA A 7 -6.63 17.73 50.68
N MET A 8 -5.61 17.10 51.29
CA MET A 8 -4.55 16.39 50.57
C MET A 8 -5.05 15.12 49.86
N ALA A 9 -5.99 14.38 50.47
CA ALA A 9 -6.64 13.23 49.84
C ALA A 9 -7.52 13.62 48.65
N GLY A 10 -8.26 14.74 48.74
CA GLY A 10 -9.03 15.29 47.63
C GLY A 10 -8.15 15.80 46.49
N LEU A 11 -7.02 16.45 46.81
CA LEU A 11 -6.02 16.92 45.84
C LEU A 11 -5.30 15.76 45.12
N ALA A 12 -5.08 14.62 45.77
CA ALA A 12 -4.50 13.43 45.16
C ALA A 12 -5.55 12.60 44.37
N ALA A 13 -6.83 12.67 44.73
CA ALA A 13 -7.91 11.97 44.04
C ALA A 13 -8.20 12.56 42.64
N VAL A 14 -7.98 13.86 42.43
CA VAL A 14 -8.20 14.51 41.14
C VAL A 14 -7.22 14.00 40.07
N PRO A 15 -5.88 13.97 40.27
CA PRO A 15 -4.94 13.36 39.32
C PRO A 15 -5.21 11.89 39.03
N VAL A 16 -5.60 11.10 40.04
CA VAL A 16 -5.93 9.68 39.87
C VAL A 16 -7.22 9.51 39.07
N GLY A 17 -8.25 10.30 39.36
CA GLY A 17 -9.50 10.34 38.60
C GLY A 17 -9.29 10.81 37.15
N PHE A 18 -8.42 11.80 36.94
CA PHE A 18 -8.04 12.28 35.61
C PHE A 18 -7.21 11.24 34.85
N ALA A 19 -6.26 10.57 35.51
CA ALA A 19 -5.47 9.50 34.92
C ALA A 19 -6.35 8.29 34.58
N ALA A 20 -7.30 7.92 35.45
CA ALA A 20 -8.29 6.90 35.17
C ALA A 20 -9.20 7.32 34.01
N TYR A 21 -9.67 8.56 34.00
CA TYR A 21 -10.49 9.11 32.92
C TYR A 21 -9.76 9.09 31.58
N PHE A 22 -8.49 9.53 31.51
CA PHE A 22 -7.68 9.45 30.29
C PHE A 22 -7.31 8.02 29.90
N ARG A 23 -7.09 7.14 30.87
CA ARG A 23 -6.86 5.71 30.63
C ARG A 23 -8.12 5.01 30.12
N LEU A 24 -9.31 5.50 30.48
CA LEU A 24 -10.61 5.02 30.01
C LEU A 24 -11.07 5.75 28.73
N GLN A 25 -10.51 6.93 28.42
CA GLN A 25 -10.72 7.61 27.16
C GLN A 25 -9.87 6.95 26.07
N GLY A 26 -10.55 6.37 25.08
CA GLY A 26 -9.95 5.89 23.84
C GLY A 26 -9.22 4.56 23.99
N ASP A 27 -10.00 3.49 23.84
CA ASP A 27 -9.52 2.12 23.66
C ASP A 27 -9.69 1.71 22.19
N ALA A 28 -9.25 2.58 21.28
CA ALA A 28 -9.04 2.22 19.89
C ALA A 28 -7.59 1.78 19.76
N ASP A 29 -7.37 0.58 19.23
CA ASP A 29 -6.03 0.00 19.08
C ASP A 29 -5.92 -0.63 17.68
N VAL A 30 -5.78 0.24 16.68
CA VAL A 30 -5.68 -0.17 15.28
C VAL A 30 -4.20 -0.40 14.96
N ARG A 31 -3.82 -1.64 14.65
CA ARG A 31 -2.43 -2.02 14.38
C ARG A 31 -2.31 -2.89 13.15
N PHE A 32 -1.19 -2.74 12.44
CA PHE A 32 -0.81 -3.69 11.41
C PHE A 32 -0.35 -5.00 12.05
N ASP A 33 -0.67 -6.10 11.39
CA ASP A 33 -0.19 -7.43 11.75
C ASP A 33 0.92 -7.86 10.78
N PRO A 34 2.21 -7.61 11.10
CA PRO A 34 3.32 -8.01 10.25
C PRO A 34 3.49 -9.54 10.19
N GLY A 35 2.93 -10.30 11.13
CA GLY A 35 2.98 -11.76 11.13
C GLY A 35 2.06 -12.37 10.06
N SER A 36 1.01 -11.65 9.67
CA SER A 36 0.06 -12.05 8.62
C SER A 36 0.40 -11.45 7.25
N LEU A 37 1.67 -11.09 7.01
CA LEU A 37 2.11 -10.59 5.71
C LEU A 37 2.05 -11.69 4.65
N GLU A 38 1.45 -11.37 3.51
CA GLU A 38 1.28 -12.29 2.37
C GLU A 38 1.82 -11.64 1.10
N ILE A 39 2.75 -12.30 0.39
CA ILE A 39 3.21 -11.84 -0.93
C ILE A 39 2.20 -12.30 -1.98
N LEU A 40 1.58 -11.34 -2.67
CA LEU A 40 0.53 -11.59 -3.66
C LEU A 40 1.10 -11.77 -5.06
N GLU A 41 2.05 -10.91 -5.44
CA GLU A 41 2.60 -10.86 -6.80
C GLU A 41 4.03 -10.31 -6.74
N ALA A 42 4.90 -10.85 -7.58
CA ALA A 42 6.21 -10.27 -7.84
C ALA A 42 6.41 -10.17 -9.36
N GLY A 43 6.89 -9.03 -9.81
CA GLY A 43 7.21 -8.77 -11.22
C GLY A 43 8.54 -8.07 -11.35
N ARG A 44 9.20 -8.29 -12.49
CA ARG A 44 10.46 -7.65 -12.83
C ARG A 44 10.37 -7.01 -14.21
N TRP A 45 10.99 -5.86 -14.36
CA TRP A 45 11.28 -5.23 -15.65
C TRP A 45 12.75 -4.80 -15.68
N THR A 46 13.21 -4.32 -16.83
CA THR A 46 14.63 -4.01 -17.11
C THR A 46 15.32 -3.14 -16.06
N HIS A 47 14.57 -2.32 -15.32
CA HIS A 47 15.13 -1.37 -14.35
C HIS A 47 14.44 -1.42 -12.98
N GLY A 48 13.72 -2.50 -12.65
CA GLY A 48 13.08 -2.58 -11.36
C GLY A 48 12.31 -3.85 -11.04
N LEU A 49 11.88 -3.87 -9.78
CA LEU A 49 11.10 -4.92 -9.15
C LEU A 49 9.78 -4.33 -8.65
N ARG A 50 8.69 -5.06 -8.85
CA ARG A 50 7.36 -4.77 -8.30
C ARG A 50 7.02 -5.90 -7.37
N ILE A 51 6.71 -5.55 -6.12
CA ILE A 51 6.28 -6.51 -5.11
C ILE A 51 4.92 -6.03 -4.62
N ARG A 52 3.89 -6.84 -4.83
CA ARG A 52 2.58 -6.62 -4.20
C ARG A 52 2.44 -7.56 -3.03
N PHE A 53 2.02 -7.01 -1.90
CA PHE A 53 1.82 -7.77 -0.69
C PHE A 53 0.59 -7.26 0.07
N ARG A 54 -0.01 -8.14 0.87
CA ARG A 54 -1.08 -7.81 1.80
C ARG A 54 -0.50 -7.70 3.19
N LEU A 55 -0.87 -6.63 3.88
CA LEU A 55 -0.53 -6.39 5.27
C LEU A 55 -1.81 -6.00 6.03
N PRO A 56 -2.44 -6.95 6.72
CA PRO A 56 -3.69 -6.70 7.43
C PRO A 56 -3.51 -5.66 8.54
N VAL A 57 -4.55 -4.87 8.75
CA VAL A 57 -4.67 -3.98 9.91
C VAL A 57 -5.93 -4.34 10.69
N THR A 58 -5.79 -4.44 12.01
CA THR A 58 -6.85 -4.91 12.90
C THR A 58 -7.05 -3.94 14.04
N ASN A 59 -8.30 -3.73 14.44
CA ASN A 59 -8.62 -3.01 15.66
C ASN A 59 -8.74 -3.99 16.84
N HIS A 60 -7.74 -4.02 17.71
CA HIS A 60 -7.70 -4.83 18.93
C HIS A 60 -8.38 -4.16 20.14
N GLY A 61 -8.77 -2.90 19.99
CA GLY A 61 -9.39 -2.13 21.05
C GLY A 61 -10.90 -2.41 21.18
N ARG A 62 -11.50 -2.01 22.31
CA ARG A 62 -12.94 -2.15 22.55
C ARG A 62 -13.79 -1.08 21.86
N GLN A 63 -13.17 -0.06 21.27
CA GLN A 63 -13.86 1.06 20.62
C GLN A 63 -13.53 1.13 19.13
N LYS A 64 -14.40 1.79 18.36
CA LYS A 64 -14.09 2.09 16.95
C LYS A 64 -12.86 3.02 16.88
N GLY A 65 -11.96 2.74 15.95
CA GLY A 65 -10.78 3.55 15.68
C GLY A 65 -10.71 3.90 14.20
N MET A 66 -10.40 5.16 13.89
CA MET A 66 -10.19 5.61 12.53
C MET A 66 -8.71 5.50 12.19
N LEU A 67 -8.39 4.58 11.27
CA LEU A 67 -7.10 4.51 10.63
C LEU A 67 -6.92 5.73 9.75
N TYR A 68 -5.85 6.48 10.00
CA TYR A 68 -5.56 7.74 9.36
C TYR A 68 -4.10 7.73 8.89
N GLU A 69 -3.84 8.30 7.72
CA GLU A 69 -2.49 8.55 7.16
C GLU A 69 -1.50 7.38 7.32
N ILE A 70 -1.33 6.59 6.27
CA ILE A 70 -0.36 5.49 6.23
C ILE A 70 0.87 5.96 5.47
N LEU A 71 2.04 5.90 6.11
CA LEU A 71 3.33 6.19 5.49
C LEU A 71 4.24 4.98 5.64
N THR A 72 4.72 4.43 4.52
CA THR A 72 5.63 3.28 4.52
C THR A 72 6.94 3.65 3.85
N ARG A 73 8.07 3.30 4.47
CA ARG A 73 9.41 3.57 3.93
C ARG A 73 10.32 2.35 4.07
N PRO A 74 11.26 2.13 3.15
CA PRO A 74 12.28 1.11 3.30
C PRO A 74 13.23 1.44 4.46
N GLU A 75 13.70 0.41 5.14
CA GLU A 75 14.81 0.48 6.09
C GLU A 75 16.13 0.41 5.31
N TYR A 76 16.94 1.48 5.38
CA TYR A 76 18.25 1.53 4.73
C TYR A 76 19.31 0.98 5.68
N VAL A 77 19.69 -0.29 5.49
CA VAL A 77 20.67 -0.95 6.36
C VAL A 77 22.09 -0.80 5.80
N ASP A 78 22.26 -0.88 4.48
CA ASP A 78 23.57 -0.91 3.85
C ASP A 78 23.81 0.26 2.89
N ARG A 79 25.06 0.74 2.82
CA ARG A 79 25.46 1.90 1.99
C ARG A 79 25.14 1.73 0.50
N TRP A 80 25.13 0.51 -0.02
CA TRP A 80 24.82 0.23 -1.43
C TRP A 80 23.33 0.43 -1.76
N MET A 81 22.43 0.35 -0.76
CA MET A 81 20.99 0.55 -0.97
C MET A 81 20.65 2.01 -1.29
N LYS A 82 21.57 2.97 -1.10
CA LYS A 82 21.38 4.38 -1.48
C LYS A 82 21.17 4.57 -2.99
N ASP A 83 21.64 3.62 -3.79
CA ASP A 83 21.54 3.66 -5.25
C ASP A 83 20.19 3.09 -5.74
N LEU A 84 19.40 2.51 -4.83
CA LEU A 84 18.02 2.12 -5.08
C LEU A 84 17.07 3.30 -4.86
N ARG A 85 15.95 3.28 -5.57
CA ARG A 85 14.80 4.17 -5.34
C ARG A 85 13.60 3.31 -5.03
N PHE A 86 12.79 3.78 -4.08
CA PHE A 86 11.63 3.06 -3.58
C PHE A 86 10.39 3.94 -3.71
N ALA A 87 9.31 3.37 -4.22
CA ALA A 87 7.98 3.95 -4.14
C ALA A 87 7.04 2.94 -3.51
N VAL A 88 6.18 3.42 -2.61
CA VAL A 88 5.17 2.57 -1.94
C VAL A 88 3.80 3.18 -2.16
N SER A 89 2.88 2.35 -2.63
CA SER A 89 1.47 2.67 -2.78
C SER A 89 0.63 1.75 -1.90
N VAL A 90 -0.44 2.27 -1.33
CA VAL A 90 -1.34 1.54 -0.42
C VAL A 90 -2.75 1.56 -0.98
N PHE A 91 -3.42 0.42 -0.98
CA PHE A 91 -4.72 0.19 -1.59
C PHE A 91 -5.62 -0.59 -0.66
N LEU A 92 -6.92 -0.34 -0.76
CA LEU A 92 -7.94 -1.23 -0.22
C LEU A 92 -8.48 -2.09 -1.37
N PRO A 93 -8.51 -3.43 -1.22
CA PRO A 93 -9.05 -4.31 -2.25
C PRO A 93 -10.47 -3.91 -2.65
N GLY A 94 -10.71 -3.81 -3.95
CA GLY A 94 -12.04 -3.55 -4.51
C GLY A 94 -12.55 -2.11 -4.42
N VAL A 95 -11.77 -1.15 -3.89
CA VAL A 95 -12.14 0.27 -3.89
C VAL A 95 -11.44 0.99 -5.05
N GLN A 96 -12.22 1.70 -5.88
CA GLN A 96 -11.69 2.52 -6.98
C GLN A 96 -10.65 3.51 -6.46
N GLU A 97 -9.52 3.63 -7.17
CA GLU A 97 -8.39 4.52 -6.86
C GLU A 97 -8.80 6.00 -6.83
N THR A 98 -9.38 6.46 -5.72
CA THR A 98 -9.23 7.85 -5.31
C THR A 98 -7.86 7.89 -4.64
N GLY A 99 -6.82 8.36 -5.35
CA GLY A 99 -5.39 8.26 -4.99
C GLY A 99 -4.93 8.96 -3.69
N TYR A 100 -5.73 8.89 -2.62
CA TYR A 100 -5.45 9.39 -1.28
C TYR A 100 -6.18 8.53 -0.24
N TRP A 101 -5.43 7.89 0.66
CA TRP A 101 -6.00 7.18 1.83
C TRP A 101 -6.47 8.21 2.86
N ALA A 102 -7.72 8.66 2.73
CA ALA A 102 -8.24 9.76 3.55
C ALA A 102 -8.45 9.37 5.02
N ALA A 103 -9.04 8.20 5.26
CA ALA A 103 -9.24 7.57 6.55
C ALA A 103 -10.13 6.32 6.37
N THR A 104 -10.09 5.37 7.30
CA THR A 104 -11.10 4.30 7.39
C THR A 104 -11.45 4.02 8.84
N LEU A 105 -12.73 3.93 9.16
CA LEU A 105 -13.20 3.62 10.51
C LEU A 105 -13.32 2.10 10.69
N LEU A 106 -12.54 1.54 11.63
CA LEU A 106 -12.57 0.12 11.97
C LEU A 106 -13.32 -0.13 13.28
N LYS A 107 -14.25 -1.09 13.27
CA LYS A 107 -14.91 -1.62 14.47
C LYS A 107 -13.97 -2.55 15.24
N PRO A 108 -14.21 -2.79 16.55
CA PRO A 108 -13.49 -3.82 17.31
C PRO A 108 -13.49 -5.17 16.59
N GLY A 109 -12.31 -5.79 16.47
CA GLY A 109 -12.11 -7.07 15.79
C GLY A 109 -12.21 -7.03 14.26
N GLU A 110 -12.50 -5.88 13.66
CA GLU A 110 -12.52 -5.75 12.20
C GLU A 110 -11.10 -5.83 11.64
N ILE A 111 -10.93 -6.67 10.61
CA ILE A 111 -9.68 -6.86 9.89
C ILE A 111 -9.84 -6.23 8.52
N LEU A 112 -8.94 -5.30 8.20
CA LEU A 112 -8.88 -4.62 6.92
C LEU A 112 -7.65 -5.12 6.14
N PRO A 113 -7.83 -5.87 5.04
CA PRO A 113 -6.74 -6.49 4.30
C PRO A 113 -6.08 -5.49 3.34
N LEU A 114 -5.28 -4.56 3.84
CA LEU A 114 -4.63 -3.56 3.01
C LEU A 114 -3.60 -4.19 2.08
N GLU A 115 -3.62 -3.79 0.82
CA GLU A 115 -2.63 -4.18 -0.18
C GLU A 115 -1.63 -3.05 -0.38
N PHE A 116 -0.38 -3.44 -0.56
CA PHE A 116 0.74 -2.55 -0.77
C PHE A 116 1.39 -2.93 -2.09
N GLU A 117 1.77 -1.93 -2.87
CA GLU A 117 2.67 -2.09 -4.00
C GLU A 117 3.98 -1.37 -3.67
N LEU A 118 5.06 -2.15 -3.65
CA LEU A 118 6.41 -1.67 -3.53
C LEU A 118 7.09 -1.75 -4.90
N LEU A 119 7.54 -0.60 -5.39
CA LEU A 119 8.38 -0.50 -6.56
C LEU A 119 9.81 -0.19 -6.11
N VAL A 120 10.76 -0.99 -6.58
CA VAL A 120 12.19 -0.80 -6.34
C VAL A 120 12.86 -0.60 -7.70
N THR A 121 13.55 0.52 -7.90
CA THR A 121 14.31 0.78 -9.13
C THR A 121 15.78 1.00 -8.84
N GLY A 122 16.62 0.60 -9.78
CA GLY A 122 18.07 0.68 -9.64
C GLY A 122 18.80 -0.06 -10.77
N ALA A 123 20.12 -0.08 -10.69
CA ALA A 123 20.93 -0.92 -11.56
C ALA A 123 20.65 -2.41 -11.29
N GLU A 124 20.71 -3.23 -12.33
CA GLU A 124 20.40 -4.65 -12.26
C GLU A 124 21.23 -5.39 -11.20
N GLU A 125 22.54 -5.16 -11.19
CA GLU A 125 23.47 -5.71 -10.18
C GLU A 125 23.05 -5.38 -8.74
N THR A 126 22.55 -4.16 -8.52
CA THR A 126 22.07 -3.71 -7.21
C THR A 126 20.74 -4.38 -6.82
N LEU A 127 19.87 -4.65 -7.80
CA LEU A 127 18.61 -5.36 -7.59
C LEU A 127 18.85 -6.86 -7.31
N GLU A 128 19.81 -7.48 -7.99
CA GLU A 128 20.22 -8.86 -7.68
C GLU A 128 20.78 -8.97 -6.27
N ARG A 129 21.69 -8.07 -5.91
CA ARG A 129 22.23 -7.99 -4.54
C ARG A 129 21.14 -7.80 -3.49
N LEU A 130 20.06 -7.08 -3.83
CA LEU A 130 18.89 -6.99 -2.95
C LEU A 130 18.21 -8.35 -2.79
N LEU A 131 17.93 -9.06 -3.88
CA LEU A 131 17.25 -10.38 -3.85
C LEU A 131 18.06 -11.48 -3.15
N GLU A 132 19.38 -11.33 -3.04
CA GLU A 132 20.25 -12.23 -2.25
C GLU A 132 20.05 -12.08 -0.73
N ARG A 133 19.45 -10.98 -0.26
CA ARG A 133 19.18 -10.76 1.16
C ARG A 133 18.05 -11.68 1.63
N PRO A 134 18.01 -12.07 2.92
CA PRO A 134 16.89 -12.86 3.44
C PRO A 134 15.60 -12.04 3.48
N THR A 135 15.69 -10.76 3.86
CA THR A 135 14.55 -9.87 4.02
C THR A 135 14.83 -8.44 3.58
N LEU A 136 13.80 -7.76 3.08
CA LEU A 136 13.75 -6.30 2.98
C LEU A 136 12.91 -5.74 4.13
N GLY A 137 13.52 -4.89 4.96
CA GLY A 137 12.83 -4.18 6.03
C GLY A 137 12.06 -2.98 5.49
N LEU A 138 10.80 -2.84 5.92
CA LEU A 138 10.00 -1.64 5.77
C LEU A 138 9.54 -1.16 7.15
N VAL A 139 9.38 0.15 7.29
CA VAL A 139 8.80 0.79 8.47
C VAL A 139 7.52 1.48 8.04
N THR A 140 6.40 1.03 8.61
CA THR A 140 5.07 1.57 8.37
C THR A 140 4.62 2.39 9.57
N ARG A 141 4.37 3.68 9.37
CA ARG A 141 3.78 4.59 10.34
C ARG A 141 2.32 4.82 9.99
N HIS A 142 1.45 4.80 10.99
CA HIS A 142 0.04 5.17 10.82
C HIS A 142 -0.53 5.91 12.01
N GLY A 143 -1.51 6.76 11.73
CA GLY A 143 -2.31 7.48 12.71
C GLY A 143 -3.57 6.70 13.09
N VAL A 144 -3.98 6.81 14.35
CA VAL A 144 -5.25 6.28 14.86
C VAL A 144 -5.98 7.39 15.60
N ILE A 145 -7.18 7.71 15.13
CA ILE A 145 -8.08 8.68 15.76
C ILE A 145 -9.23 7.92 16.41
N GLY A 146 -9.36 8.05 17.73
CA GLY A 146 -10.46 7.46 18.50
C GLY A 146 -11.18 8.53 19.32
N ARG A 147 -11.49 8.21 20.58
CA ARG A 147 -11.94 9.22 21.57
C ARG A 147 -10.77 9.99 22.22
N SER A 148 -9.56 9.45 22.14
CA SER A 148 -8.33 10.14 22.52
C SER A 148 -7.80 11.01 21.36
N PRO A 149 -6.88 11.95 21.64
CA PRO A 149 -6.07 12.58 20.60
C PRO A 149 -5.38 11.55 19.69
N LEU A 150 -5.07 11.97 18.46
CA LEU A 150 -4.38 11.19 17.43
C LEU A 150 -3.15 10.46 18.02
N ARG A 151 -3.14 9.14 17.91
CA ARG A 151 -2.00 8.28 18.30
C ARG A 151 -1.25 7.85 17.05
N TRP A 152 0.07 7.88 17.12
CA TRP A 152 0.94 7.40 16.05
C TRP A 152 1.51 6.04 16.43
N HIS A 153 1.41 5.10 15.50
CA HIS A 153 1.97 3.77 15.63
C HIS A 153 3.06 3.59 14.58
N LEU A 154 4.07 2.80 14.95
CA LEU A 154 5.16 2.39 14.09
C LEU A 154 5.18 0.86 14.06
N THR A 155 5.20 0.28 12.87
CA THR A 155 5.25 -1.16 12.65
C THR A 155 6.43 -1.49 11.76
N GLU A 156 7.30 -2.36 12.22
CA GLU A 156 8.32 -2.97 11.37
C GLU A 156 7.72 -4.12 10.57
N VAL A 157 8.03 -4.16 9.29
CA VAL A 157 7.55 -5.16 8.34
C VAL A 157 8.77 -5.77 7.66
N ARG A 158 8.86 -7.10 7.62
CA ARG A 158 9.97 -7.82 7.00
C ARG A 158 9.44 -8.58 5.79
N ILE A 159 9.78 -8.13 4.59
CA ILE A 159 9.41 -8.81 3.34
C ILE A 159 10.39 -9.97 3.11
N PRO A 160 9.93 -11.24 3.05
CA PRO A 160 10.79 -12.39 2.78
C PRO A 160 11.19 -12.44 1.30
N LEU A 161 12.45 -12.12 0.99
CA LEU A 161 12.89 -11.98 -0.41
C LEU A 161 13.09 -13.33 -1.11
N ALA A 162 13.28 -14.42 -0.36
CA ALA A 162 13.28 -15.77 -0.92
C ALA A 162 11.94 -16.08 -1.63
N VAL A 163 10.81 -15.72 -1.01
CA VAL A 163 9.47 -15.90 -1.60
C VAL A 163 9.30 -15.03 -2.84
N VAL A 164 9.81 -13.80 -2.80
CA VAL A 164 9.79 -12.89 -3.96
C VAL A 164 10.57 -13.48 -5.13
N ARG A 165 11.78 -13.99 -4.89
CA ARG A 165 12.61 -14.63 -5.91
C ARG A 165 11.92 -15.85 -6.52
N ASP A 166 11.36 -16.73 -5.70
CA ASP A 166 10.64 -17.91 -6.18
C ASP A 166 9.45 -17.54 -7.08
N LEU A 167 8.75 -16.43 -6.80
CA LEU A 167 7.66 -15.94 -7.64
C LEU A 167 8.17 -15.36 -8.97
N LEU A 168 9.29 -14.65 -8.96
CA LEU A 168 9.94 -14.14 -10.18
C LEU A 168 10.38 -15.27 -11.10
N ASP A 169 11.00 -16.32 -10.54
CA ASP A 169 11.48 -17.47 -11.31
C ASP A 169 10.32 -18.23 -11.98
N ARG A 170 9.18 -18.38 -11.28
CA ARG A 170 7.97 -18.98 -11.84
C ARG A 170 7.38 -18.14 -12.98
N ALA A 171 7.44 -16.82 -12.88
CA ALA A 171 6.96 -15.93 -13.94
C ALA A 171 7.80 -16.08 -15.23
N VAL A 172 9.12 -16.24 -15.09
CA VAL A 172 10.02 -16.50 -16.23
C VAL A 172 9.82 -17.90 -16.81
N GLY A 173 9.69 -18.92 -15.96
CA GLY A 173 9.46 -20.31 -16.37
C GLY A 173 8.13 -20.51 -17.10
N GLY A 174 7.06 -19.84 -16.66
CA GLY A 174 5.76 -19.87 -17.34
C GLY A 174 5.78 -19.21 -18.72
N ALA A 175 6.54 -18.12 -18.89
CA ALA A 175 6.73 -17.48 -20.18
C ALA A 175 7.52 -18.36 -21.17
N GLN A 176 8.51 -19.12 -20.69
CA GLN A 176 9.27 -20.06 -21.51
C GLN A 176 8.47 -21.33 -21.89
N GLN A 177 7.59 -21.82 -21.01
CA GLN A 177 6.70 -22.94 -21.32
C GLN A 177 5.64 -22.59 -22.38
N LEU A 178 5.11 -21.37 -22.36
CA LEU A 178 4.20 -20.87 -23.39
C LEU A 178 4.91 -20.62 -24.73
N ALA A 179 6.19 -20.22 -24.71
CA ALA A 179 7.01 -20.08 -25.92
C ALA A 179 7.46 -21.43 -26.51
N GLY A 180 7.61 -22.47 -25.69
CA GLY A 180 7.99 -23.83 -26.11
C GLY A 180 6.84 -24.67 -26.69
N ALA A 181 5.59 -24.26 -26.51
CA ALA A 181 4.41 -24.96 -27.04
C ALA A 181 4.04 -24.55 -28.48
N GLY A 182 4.80 -23.64 -29.11
CA GLY A 182 4.55 -23.12 -30.46
C GLY A 182 5.36 -23.77 -31.59
N GLY A 183 6.01 -24.92 -31.35
CA GLY A 183 6.98 -25.49 -32.28
C GLY A 183 6.78 -26.97 -32.60
N THR A 184 5.71 -27.32 -33.32
CA THR A 184 5.70 -28.51 -34.19
C THR A 184 4.99 -28.19 -35.49
N THR A 185 5.76 -27.95 -36.54
CA THR A 185 5.33 -28.02 -37.93
C THR A 185 5.16 -29.50 -38.30
N GLY A 186 4.01 -29.85 -38.86
CA GLY A 186 3.73 -31.19 -39.38
C GLY A 186 2.45 -31.21 -40.19
N ASP A 187 2.61 -30.97 -41.50
CA ASP A 187 1.81 -31.39 -42.65
C ASP A 187 0.29 -31.12 -42.73
N HIS A 188 -0.04 -30.34 -43.76
CA HIS A 188 -1.31 -30.39 -44.50
C HIS A 188 -1.52 -31.77 -45.14
N PRO A 189 -2.78 -32.22 -45.28
CA PRO A 189 -3.38 -32.12 -46.61
C PRO A 189 -4.85 -31.64 -46.64
N GLU A 190 -5.24 -31.21 -47.83
CA GLU A 190 -6.55 -30.69 -48.26
C GLU A 190 -7.74 -31.63 -48.00
N ARG A 191 -8.94 -31.09 -47.72
CA ARG A 191 -10.08 -31.00 -48.67
C ARG A 191 -11.46 -30.69 -48.01
N SER A 192 -12.18 -29.81 -48.71
CA SER A 192 -13.62 -29.87 -49.05
C SER A 192 -14.70 -29.30 -48.11
N ALA A 193 -15.17 -28.10 -48.50
CA ALA A 193 -16.56 -27.64 -48.67
C ALA A 193 -17.71 -28.23 -47.83
N ALA A 194 -18.42 -27.34 -47.13
CA ALA A 194 -19.89 -27.27 -47.11
C ALA A 194 -20.36 -25.90 -46.54
N ASP A 195 -20.99 -25.08 -47.39
CA ASP A 195 -22.07 -24.14 -47.02
C ASP A 195 -23.35 -24.96 -46.73
N PRO A 196 -24.42 -24.48 -46.02
CA PRO A 196 -25.07 -23.18 -46.31
C PRO A 196 -25.83 -22.45 -45.16
N ALA A 197 -26.33 -21.25 -45.51
CA ALA A 197 -27.59 -20.59 -45.07
C ALA A 197 -27.73 -20.21 -43.57
N GLY A 198 -28.27 -19.06 -43.16
CA GLY A 198 -29.21 -18.14 -43.78
C GLY A 198 -30.30 -17.79 -42.75
N GLY A 199 -30.29 -16.56 -42.24
CA GLY A 199 -31.51 -15.87 -41.78
C GLY A 199 -31.73 -15.63 -40.27
N PRO A 200 -32.56 -14.63 -39.90
CA PRO A 200 -32.32 -13.76 -38.74
C PRO A 200 -33.45 -13.77 -37.68
N GLY A 201 -33.17 -13.22 -36.49
CA GLY A 201 -34.20 -12.80 -35.53
C GLY A 201 -33.58 -12.26 -34.25
N ARG A 202 -34.17 -11.34 -33.47
CA ARG A 202 -35.33 -10.46 -33.62
C ARG A 202 -35.18 -9.49 -32.42
N VAL A 203 -34.98 -8.21 -32.68
CA VAL A 203 -34.94 -7.15 -31.65
C VAL A 203 -36.37 -6.74 -31.31
N VAL A 204 -36.67 -6.57 -30.03
CA VAL A 204 -37.91 -5.96 -29.51
C VAL A 204 -37.55 -4.63 -28.79
N PRO A 205 -38.29 -3.52 -28.98
CA PRO A 205 -37.89 -2.18 -28.51
C PRO A 205 -38.69 -1.62 -27.31
N ALA A 206 -38.02 -0.70 -26.57
CA ALA A 206 -38.44 0.59 -25.95
C ALA A 206 -39.61 0.61 -24.91
N PRO A 207 -39.77 1.64 -24.02
CA PRO A 207 -39.59 3.10 -24.18
C PRO A 207 -38.67 3.75 -23.11
N GLY A 208 -38.14 4.97 -23.17
CA GLY A 208 -38.42 6.17 -23.95
C GLY A 208 -38.41 7.37 -22.98
N ARG A 209 -37.44 8.29 -23.11
CA ARG A 209 -37.66 9.75 -22.97
C ARG A 209 -36.43 10.56 -23.35
N GLU A 210 -36.69 11.51 -24.23
CA GLU A 210 -35.81 12.49 -24.85
C GLU A 210 -35.33 13.57 -23.86
N GLY A 211 -34.18 14.16 -24.17
CA GLY A 211 -33.70 15.40 -23.58
C GLY A 211 -32.32 15.77 -24.11
N ALA A 212 -32.26 16.78 -24.98
CA ALA A 212 -31.13 17.17 -25.82
C ALA A 212 -29.90 17.77 -25.10
N VAL A 213 -28.75 17.76 -25.79
CA VAL A 213 -27.91 18.91 -26.24
C VAL A 213 -26.43 18.44 -26.40
N PRO A 214 -25.76 18.75 -27.54
CA PRO A 214 -24.38 18.33 -27.78
C PRO A 214 -23.36 19.38 -27.29
N ALA A 215 -22.23 18.94 -26.73
CA ALA A 215 -21.04 19.78 -26.53
C ALA A 215 -19.77 18.96 -26.77
N GLY A 216 -18.88 19.51 -27.59
CA GLY A 216 -17.73 18.85 -28.22
C GLY A 216 -16.55 18.45 -27.29
N PRO A 217 -15.37 18.22 -27.88
CA PRO A 217 -14.33 17.38 -27.29
C PRO A 217 -13.58 18.09 -26.16
N ARG A 218 -13.62 17.52 -24.96
CA ARG A 218 -12.76 17.96 -23.85
C ARG A 218 -11.34 17.41 -24.04
N ARG A 219 -10.42 18.34 -24.32
CA ARG A 219 -8.97 18.18 -24.19
C ARG A 219 -8.61 17.43 -22.92
N ARG A 220 -7.78 16.39 -23.06
CA ARG A 220 -6.95 15.85 -21.97
C ARG A 220 -5.89 16.89 -21.61
N GLU A 221 -6.15 17.70 -20.59
CA GLU A 221 -5.08 18.43 -19.90
C GLU A 221 -4.53 17.57 -18.75
N GLY A 222 -3.21 17.46 -18.73
CA GLY A 222 -2.47 16.53 -17.90
C GLY A 222 -2.68 16.74 -16.41
N ARG A 223 -2.79 15.63 -15.67
CA ARG A 223 -2.76 15.63 -14.20
C ARG A 223 -1.38 16.12 -13.72
N PRO A 224 -1.31 16.92 -12.65
CA PRO A 224 -0.04 17.32 -12.07
C PRO A 224 0.63 16.10 -11.43
N ARG A 225 1.86 15.79 -11.86
CA ARG A 225 2.77 14.92 -11.14
C ARG A 225 3.44 15.76 -10.05
N ILE A 226 3.21 15.43 -8.78
CA ILE A 226 4.01 16.00 -7.69
C ILE A 226 5.38 15.34 -7.76
N LEU A 227 6.33 16.05 -8.37
CA LEU A 227 7.75 15.72 -8.36
C LEU A 227 8.32 16.25 -7.05
N ILE A 228 8.60 15.36 -6.09
CA ILE A 228 9.39 15.73 -4.91
C ILE A 228 10.85 15.79 -5.35
N ALA A 229 11.30 16.99 -5.72
CA ALA A 229 12.70 17.27 -5.96
C ALA A 229 13.45 17.19 -4.63
N SER A 230 14.40 16.26 -4.54
CA SER A 230 15.41 16.27 -3.47
C SER A 230 16.49 17.25 -3.89
N SER A 231 16.55 18.43 -3.26
CA SER A 231 17.64 19.37 -3.50
C SER A 231 18.98 18.74 -3.07
N PRO A 232 20.03 18.77 -3.90
CA PRO A 232 21.37 18.44 -3.46
C PRO A 232 21.88 19.57 -2.56
N GLY A 233 22.32 19.20 -1.35
CA GLY A 233 22.96 20.12 -0.42
C GLY A 233 24.23 20.70 -1.03
N GLY A 234 24.21 22.01 -1.28
CA GLY A 234 25.38 22.81 -1.58
C GLY A 234 25.81 23.57 -0.33
N SER A 235 27.04 23.30 0.12
CA SER A 235 27.74 24.03 1.17
C SER A 235 28.22 25.41 0.67
N ALA A 236 28.03 26.44 1.49
CA ALA A 236 28.94 27.59 1.66
C ALA A 236 28.48 28.32 2.94
N GLY A 237 29.29 28.38 4.00
CA GLY A 237 30.09 29.57 4.35
C GLY A 237 29.20 30.61 5.04
N GLY A 238 29.23 30.80 6.36
CA GLY A 238 30.35 31.35 7.12
C GLY A 238 29.98 32.79 7.53
N ASN A 239 29.75 32.99 8.84
CA ASN A 239 29.78 34.24 9.62
C ASN A 239 29.17 33.86 10.99
N GLY A 240 29.90 33.77 12.09
CA GLY A 240 30.80 34.79 12.62
C GLY A 240 30.07 35.46 13.78
N LEU A 241 30.21 34.91 14.99
CA LEU A 241 29.81 35.56 16.24
C LEU A 241 30.90 35.25 17.27
N GLU A 242 31.80 36.20 17.42
CA GLU A 242 32.59 36.41 18.64
C GLU A 242 31.71 37.16 19.66
N LEU A 243 31.89 36.75 20.92
CA LEU A 243 31.38 37.31 22.20
C LEU A 243 29.89 37.09 22.51
#